data_AF-A0A927MDD8-F1
#
_entry.id   AF-A0A927MDD8-F1
#
_cell.length_a   1.000
_cell.length_b   1.000
_cell.length_c   1.000
_cell.angle_alpha   90.00
_cell.angle_beta   90.00
_cell.angle_gamma   90.00
#
_symmetry.space_group_name_H-M   'P 1'
#
loop_
_entity.id
_entity.type
_entity.pdbx_description
1 polymer ?
#
loop_
_entity_poly.entity_id
_entity_poly.type
_entity_poly.pdbx_seq_one_letter_code
_entity_poly.pdbx_strand_id
1 'polypeptide(L)'
;MVTTEPGWRPEYRGADSSVGDVGSGRELGAHLYYLYRAGRNELPRIARTYADVTVLVHQTAGAMEGQFTLPGRGIGPAQQRLLELRAEVQDVLRLTSLRMSEVGTALVTIADRYAATDEAAASEFTRLLGNNASDYQRPALAPTDPPAPGDPPLADPRIPRNIVD
;
A
#
# COMPACT_ATOMS: atom_id res chain seq x y z
N MET A 1 17.68 -22.12 7.57
CA MET A 1 16.72 -21.40 6.71
C MET A 1 15.36 -21.58 7.34
N VAL A 2 14.80 -20.52 7.91
CA VAL A 2 13.47 -20.56 8.56
C VAL A 2 12.47 -20.11 7.52
N THR A 3 11.59 -21.03 7.11
CA THR A 3 10.46 -20.78 6.21
C THR A 3 9.43 -19.93 6.93
N THR A 4 9.29 -18.68 6.53
CA THR A 4 8.26 -17.74 6.97
C THR A 4 6.95 -17.99 6.23
N GLU A 5 6.41 -19.21 6.32
CA GLU A 5 5.03 -19.44 5.90
C GLU A 5 4.13 -19.30 7.13
N PRO A 6 3.08 -18.46 7.09
CA PRO A 6 2.04 -18.47 8.10
C PRO A 6 1.50 -19.91 8.23
N GLY A 7 1.50 -20.46 9.44
CA GLY A 7 1.15 -21.87 9.73
C GLY A 7 -0.31 -22.25 9.48
N TRP A 8 -1.04 -21.48 8.68
CA TRP A 8 -2.40 -21.74 8.29
C TRP A 8 -2.42 -22.08 6.80
N ARG A 9 -2.69 -23.36 6.51
CA ARG A 9 -3.09 -23.84 5.18
C ARG A 9 -4.50 -24.41 5.38
N PRO A 10 -5.53 -23.88 4.73
CA PRO A 10 -6.83 -24.56 4.71
C PRO A 10 -6.66 -25.90 3.96
N GLU A 11 -7.59 -26.86 4.09
CA GLU A 11 -7.50 -28.19 3.44
C GLU A 11 -7.59 -28.10 1.89
N TYR A 12 -8.28 -28.88 1.07
CA TYR A 12 -8.60 -28.56 -0.35
C TYR A 12 -9.38 -29.75 -0.83
N ARG A 13 -10.57 -29.54 -1.38
CA ARG A 13 -11.41 -30.64 -1.88
C ARG A 13 -11.70 -30.57 -3.38
N GLY A 14 -10.85 -29.89 -4.15
CA GLY A 14 -10.91 -29.92 -5.62
C GLY A 14 -10.10 -31.08 -6.21
N ALA A 15 -10.27 -31.32 -7.52
CA ALA A 15 -9.62 -32.44 -8.22
C ALA A 15 -8.09 -32.30 -8.38
N ASP A 16 -7.56 -31.08 -8.26
CA ASP A 16 -6.13 -30.78 -8.42
C ASP A 16 -5.46 -30.48 -7.08
N SER A 17 -4.87 -31.52 -6.47
CA SER A 17 -4.15 -31.44 -5.19
C SER A 17 -2.94 -30.48 -5.15
N SER A 18 -2.56 -29.86 -6.28
CA SER A 18 -1.51 -28.83 -6.32
C SER A 18 -1.98 -27.44 -5.89
N VAL A 19 -3.31 -27.23 -5.79
CA VAL A 19 -3.94 -25.99 -5.34
C VAL A 19 -4.44 -26.21 -3.90
N GLY A 20 -4.10 -25.32 -2.96
CA GLY A 20 -4.61 -25.40 -1.57
C GLY A 20 -6.09 -25.00 -1.46
N ASP A 21 -6.78 -25.33 -0.35
CA ASP A 21 -8.20 -24.95 -0.12
C ASP A 21 -8.25 -23.47 -0.25
N VAL A 22 -9.32 -23.01 -0.84
CA VAL A 22 -9.73 -21.62 -0.63
C VAL A 22 -10.94 -21.57 0.29
N GLY A 23 -11.39 -22.73 0.80
CA GLY A 23 -12.66 -22.91 1.48
C GLY A 23 -13.83 -22.98 0.48
N SER A 24 -15.04 -23.15 1.00
CA SER A 24 -16.29 -23.01 0.23
C SER A 24 -17.40 -22.44 1.11
N GLY A 25 -18.47 -21.92 0.49
CA GLY A 25 -19.60 -21.34 1.20
C GLY A 25 -19.18 -20.30 2.24
N ARG A 26 -19.60 -20.46 3.49
CA ARG A 26 -19.36 -19.46 4.55
C ARG A 26 -17.87 -19.21 4.83
N GLU A 27 -17.02 -20.22 4.83
CA GLU A 27 -15.60 -20.02 5.11
C GLU A 27 -14.93 -19.16 4.02
N LEU A 28 -15.22 -19.46 2.76
CA LEU A 28 -14.79 -18.64 1.63
C LEU A 28 -15.32 -17.20 1.77
N GLY A 29 -16.60 -17.01 2.09
CA GLY A 29 -17.18 -15.68 2.32
C GLY A 29 -16.47 -14.87 3.40
N ALA A 30 -16.04 -15.52 4.49
CA ALA A 30 -15.27 -14.88 5.55
C ALA A 30 -13.87 -14.46 5.06
N HIS A 31 -13.16 -15.32 4.32
CA HIS A 31 -11.86 -14.96 3.73
C HIS A 31 -11.97 -13.80 2.74
N LEU A 32 -12.98 -13.81 1.88
CA LEU A 32 -13.25 -12.72 0.94
C LEU A 32 -13.53 -11.40 1.67
N TYR A 33 -14.22 -11.44 2.81
CA TYR A 33 -14.43 -10.25 3.65
C TYR A 33 -13.11 -9.67 4.15
N TYR A 34 -12.19 -10.50 4.64
CA TYR A 34 -10.88 -10.02 5.11
C TYR A 34 -10.01 -9.47 3.97
N LEU A 35 -10.03 -10.10 2.79
CA LEU A 35 -9.35 -9.56 1.60
C LEU A 35 -9.93 -8.20 1.20
N TYR A 36 -11.26 -8.08 1.18
CA TYR A 36 -11.94 -6.82 0.86
C TYR A 36 -11.58 -5.73 1.87
N ARG A 37 -11.63 -6.03 3.17
CA ARG A 37 -11.25 -5.11 4.25
C ARG A 37 -9.79 -4.66 4.10
N ALA A 38 -8.86 -5.61 3.92
CA ALA A 38 -7.44 -5.30 3.76
C ALA A 38 -7.22 -4.39 2.53
N GLY A 39 -7.84 -4.74 1.40
CA GLY A 39 -7.68 -3.98 0.16
C GLY A 39 -8.33 -2.60 0.17
N ARG A 40 -9.51 -2.47 0.78
CA ARG A 40 -10.25 -1.20 0.82
C ARG A 40 -9.75 -0.25 1.90
N ASN A 41 -9.39 -0.76 3.07
CA ASN A 41 -9.18 0.07 4.26
C ASN A 41 -7.72 0.11 4.72
N GLU A 42 -7.02 -1.02 4.70
CA GLU A 42 -5.72 -1.15 5.37
C GLU A 42 -4.56 -0.79 4.43
N LEU A 43 -4.50 -1.41 3.26
CA LEU A 43 -3.45 -1.13 2.26
C LEU A 43 -3.43 0.34 1.81
N PRO A 44 -4.58 1.01 1.56
CA PRO A 44 -4.56 2.44 1.23
C PRO A 44 -4.02 3.34 2.36
N ARG A 45 -4.20 2.97 3.64
CA ARG A 45 -3.60 3.70 4.77
C ARG A 45 -2.08 3.53 4.81
N ILE A 46 -1.60 2.32 4.56
CA ILE A 46 -0.17 2.04 4.47
C ILE A 46 0.44 2.78 3.28
N ALA A 47 -0.20 2.71 2.10
CA ALA A 47 0.19 3.46 0.91
C ALA A 47 0.32 4.95 1.20
N ARG A 48 -0.69 5.53 1.87
CA ARG A 48 -0.66 6.94 2.27
C ARG A 48 0.54 7.29 3.14
N THR A 49 0.89 6.43 4.09
CA THR A 49 2.07 6.64 4.96
C THR A 49 3.35 6.70 4.14
N TYR A 50 3.54 5.77 3.20
CA TYR A 50 4.69 5.80 2.30
C TYR A 50 4.70 7.03 1.38
N ALA A 51 3.54 7.45 0.88
CA ALA A 51 3.42 8.66 0.07
C ALA A 51 3.79 9.92 0.88
N ASP A 52 3.32 10.00 2.12
CA ASP A 52 3.61 11.11 3.02
C ASP A 52 5.12 11.18 3.35
N VAL A 53 5.77 10.05 3.62
CA VAL A 53 7.24 10.00 3.81
C VAL A 53 7.97 10.36 2.51
N THR A 54 7.47 9.92 1.36
CA THR A 54 8.04 10.29 0.05
C THR A 54 8.03 11.81 -0.14
N VAL A 55 6.94 12.48 0.25
CA VAL A 55 6.82 13.95 0.20
C VAL A 55 7.85 14.63 1.12
N LEU A 56 8.13 14.08 2.29
CA LEU A 56 9.16 14.62 3.19
C LEU A 56 10.56 14.47 2.62
N VAL A 57 10.91 13.29 2.11
CA VAL A 57 12.20 13.09 1.41
C VAL A 57 12.27 14.00 0.19
N HIS A 58 11.17 14.16 -0.54
CA HIS A 58 11.09 15.02 -1.71
C HIS A 58 11.55 16.44 -1.39
N GLN A 59 11.04 17.04 -0.32
CA GLN A 59 11.36 18.41 0.13
C GLN A 59 12.83 18.62 0.50
N THR A 60 13.57 17.57 0.87
CA THR A 60 14.99 17.70 1.19
C THR A 60 15.86 18.04 -0.02
N ALA A 61 15.41 17.74 -1.26
CA ALA A 61 16.18 18.03 -2.48
C ALA A 61 16.50 19.52 -2.60
N GLY A 62 15.48 20.39 -2.49
CA GLY A 62 15.68 21.83 -2.64
C GLY A 62 16.64 22.42 -1.60
N ALA A 63 16.58 21.92 -0.36
CA ALA A 63 17.51 22.33 0.70
C ALA A 63 18.95 21.86 0.42
N MET A 64 19.13 20.61 -0.03
CA MET A 64 20.45 20.06 -0.35
C MET A 64 21.07 20.75 -1.56
N GLU A 65 20.32 20.90 -2.66
CA GLU A 65 20.78 21.58 -3.88
C GLU A 65 21.16 23.04 -3.59
N GLY A 66 20.34 23.76 -2.81
CA GLY A 66 20.64 25.13 -2.40
C GLY A 66 21.93 25.25 -1.57
N GLN A 67 22.23 24.28 -0.71
CA GLN A 67 23.48 24.28 0.07
C GLN A 67 24.70 23.92 -0.78
N PHE A 68 24.58 23.02 -1.75
CA PHE A 68 25.70 22.56 -2.56
C PHE A 68 26.02 23.46 -3.76
N THR A 69 25.12 24.39 -4.09
CA THR A 69 25.32 25.40 -5.14
C THR A 69 25.85 26.74 -4.60
N LEU A 70 26.13 26.85 -3.30
CA LEU A 70 26.72 28.04 -2.70
C LEU A 70 28.09 28.38 -3.36
N PRO A 71 28.38 29.68 -3.60
CA PRO A 71 29.63 30.10 -4.23
C PRO A 71 30.86 29.55 -3.50
N GLY A 72 31.79 28.96 -4.26
CA GLY A 72 33.03 28.37 -3.74
C GLY A 72 32.89 26.96 -3.14
N ARG A 73 31.70 26.35 -3.19
CA ARG A 73 31.40 25.03 -2.61
C ARG A 73 30.76 24.02 -3.57
N GLY A 74 30.91 24.23 -4.89
CA GLY A 74 30.24 23.47 -5.94
C GLY A 74 30.18 21.96 -5.71
N ILE A 75 29.18 21.31 -6.31
CA ILE A 75 28.87 19.89 -6.07
C ILE A 75 30.11 19.02 -6.31
N GLY A 76 30.70 18.55 -5.22
CA GLY A 76 31.76 17.55 -5.25
C GLY A 76 31.21 16.13 -5.37
N PRO A 77 32.08 15.12 -5.56
CA PRO A 77 31.65 13.74 -5.74
C PRO A 77 30.85 13.17 -4.55
N ALA A 78 31.13 13.62 -3.33
CA ALA A 78 30.42 13.16 -2.14
C ALA A 78 28.98 13.72 -2.07
N GLN A 79 28.81 15.00 -2.42
CA GLN A 79 27.52 15.67 -2.50
C GLN A 79 26.64 15.03 -3.58
N GLN A 80 27.23 14.71 -4.74
CA GLN A 80 26.56 14.03 -5.83
C GLN A 80 26.00 12.66 -5.39
N ARG A 81 26.83 11.83 -4.75
CA ARG A 81 26.38 10.52 -4.23
C ARG A 81 25.26 10.64 -3.20
N LEU A 82 25.27 11.70 -2.39
CA LEU A 82 24.21 11.92 -1.41
C LEU A 82 22.88 12.28 -2.08
N LEU A 83 22.91 13.09 -3.15
CA LEU A 83 21.72 13.40 -3.95
C LEU A 83 21.16 12.15 -4.64
N GLU A 84 22.05 11.31 -5.19
CA GLU A 84 21.70 10.02 -5.80
C GLU A 84 21.04 9.07 -4.78
N LEU A 85 21.66 8.86 -3.62
CA LEU A 85 21.10 8.03 -2.56
C LEU A 85 19.71 8.53 -2.11
N ARG A 86 19.54 9.85 -1.96
CA ARG A 86 18.24 10.45 -1.63
C ARG A 86 17.21 10.15 -2.72
N ALA A 87 17.57 10.29 -3.99
CA ALA A 87 16.67 10.01 -5.11
C ALA A 87 16.24 8.53 -5.13
N GLU A 88 17.17 7.60 -4.90
CA GLU A 88 16.86 6.16 -4.80
C GLU A 88 15.92 5.86 -3.62
N VAL A 89 16.18 6.43 -2.44
CA VAL A 89 15.31 6.28 -1.27
C VAL A 89 13.91 6.83 -1.55
N GLN A 90 13.82 8.02 -2.17
CA GLN A 90 12.53 8.59 -2.56
C GLN A 90 11.78 7.66 -3.51
N ASP A 91 12.44 7.09 -4.52
CA ASP A 91 11.78 6.24 -5.51
C ASP A 91 11.29 4.92 -4.91
N VAL A 92 12.05 4.30 -4.00
CA VAL A 92 11.62 3.09 -3.29
C VAL A 92 10.35 3.35 -2.47
N LEU A 93 10.30 4.47 -1.74
CA LEU A 93 9.12 4.85 -0.95
C LEU A 93 7.91 5.12 -1.85
N ARG A 94 8.12 5.86 -2.94
CA ARG A 94 7.11 6.17 -3.96
C ARG A 94 6.51 4.91 -4.55
N LEU A 95 7.37 4.02 -5.06
CA LEU A 95 6.97 2.75 -5.66
C LEU A 95 6.23 1.88 -4.65
N THR A 96 6.69 1.81 -3.39
CA THR A 96 6.01 1.05 -2.34
C THR A 96 4.58 1.56 -2.13
N SER A 97 4.38 2.87 -2.05
CA SER A 97 3.04 3.48 -1.96
C SER A 97 2.15 3.06 -3.13
N LEU A 98 2.65 3.18 -4.37
CA LEU A 98 1.90 2.84 -5.57
C LEU A 98 1.54 1.35 -5.60
N ARG A 99 2.49 0.46 -5.30
CA ARG A 99 2.25 -0.99 -5.25
C ARG A 99 1.22 -1.37 -4.18
N MET A 100 1.25 -0.76 -3.00
CA MET A 100 0.23 -1.02 -1.97
C MET A 100 -1.17 -0.59 -2.43
N SER A 101 -1.28 0.52 -3.16
CA SER A 101 -2.56 0.98 -3.74
C SER A 101 -3.07 0.02 -4.83
N GLU A 102 -2.18 -0.46 -5.70
CA GLU A 102 -2.49 -1.44 -6.74
C GLU A 102 -2.94 -2.78 -6.14
N VAL A 103 -2.19 -3.31 -5.17
CA VAL A 103 -2.54 -4.53 -4.45
C VAL A 103 -3.89 -4.36 -3.75
N GLY A 104 -4.14 -3.23 -3.10
CA GLY A 104 -5.43 -2.97 -2.44
C GLY A 104 -6.60 -3.02 -3.42
N THR A 105 -6.45 -2.41 -4.58
CA THR A 105 -7.46 -2.45 -5.66
C THR A 105 -7.67 -3.88 -6.18
N ALA A 106 -6.58 -4.64 -6.34
CA ALA A 106 -6.65 -6.02 -6.78
C ALA A 106 -7.38 -6.90 -5.77
N LEU A 107 -7.09 -6.77 -4.47
CA LEU A 107 -7.74 -7.55 -3.41
C LEU A 107 -9.26 -7.29 -3.34
N VAL A 108 -9.69 -6.02 -3.45
CA VAL A 108 -11.12 -5.68 -3.52
C VAL A 108 -11.77 -6.34 -4.73
N THR A 109 -11.13 -6.24 -5.90
CA THR A 109 -11.64 -6.82 -7.15
C THR A 109 -11.74 -8.35 -7.06
N ILE A 110 -10.75 -9.01 -6.47
CA ILE A 110 -10.74 -10.46 -6.25
C ILE A 110 -11.88 -10.85 -5.30
N ALA A 111 -12.01 -10.15 -4.16
CA ALA A 111 -13.05 -10.43 -3.19
C ALA A 111 -14.45 -10.35 -3.80
N ASP A 112 -14.74 -9.27 -4.53
CA ASP A 112 -16.04 -9.05 -5.18
C ASP A 112 -16.33 -10.12 -6.25
N ARG A 113 -15.33 -10.45 -7.08
CA ARG A 113 -15.50 -11.45 -8.15
C ARG A 113 -15.74 -12.84 -7.61
N TYR A 114 -14.98 -13.28 -6.62
CA TYR A 114 -15.13 -14.63 -6.06
C TYR A 114 -16.39 -14.75 -5.20
N ALA A 115 -16.79 -13.68 -4.49
CA ALA A 115 -18.06 -13.67 -3.77
C ALA A 115 -19.24 -13.92 -4.73
N ALA A 116 -19.19 -13.40 -5.96
CA ALA A 116 -20.23 -13.61 -6.96
C ALA A 116 -20.33 -15.05 -7.51
N THR A 117 -19.37 -15.93 -7.21
CA THR A 117 -19.33 -17.31 -7.73
C THR A 117 -19.98 -18.36 -6.83
N ASP A 118 -20.19 -18.06 -5.55
CA ASP A 118 -20.76 -18.98 -4.55
C ASP A 118 -21.78 -18.21 -3.70
N GLU A 119 -23.04 -18.62 -3.73
CA GLU A 119 -24.14 -17.94 -3.04
C GLU A 119 -23.98 -17.94 -1.51
N ALA A 120 -23.47 -19.03 -0.94
CA ALA A 120 -23.23 -19.12 0.50
C ALA A 120 -22.04 -18.24 0.92
N ALA A 121 -21.01 -18.11 0.06
CA ALA A 121 -19.94 -17.15 0.26
C ALA A 121 -20.42 -15.70 0.14
N ALA A 122 -21.24 -15.39 -0.87
CA ALA A 122 -21.83 -14.06 -1.06
C ALA A 122 -22.68 -13.63 0.15
N SER A 123 -23.49 -14.55 0.67
CA SER A 123 -24.34 -14.31 1.84
C SER A 123 -23.49 -14.00 3.08
N GLU A 124 -22.45 -14.79 3.34
CA GLU A 124 -21.58 -14.60 4.49
C GLU A 124 -20.72 -13.32 4.37
N PHE A 125 -20.16 -13.07 3.19
CA PHE A 125 -19.44 -11.84 2.87
C PHE A 125 -20.31 -10.61 3.14
N THR A 126 -21.54 -10.62 2.63
CA THR A 126 -22.52 -9.52 2.82
C THR A 126 -22.93 -9.37 4.28
N ARG A 127 -23.13 -10.48 4.99
CA ARG A 127 -23.43 -10.49 6.43
C ARG A 127 -22.30 -9.82 7.23
N LEU A 128 -21.05 -10.15 6.92
CA LEU A 128 -19.88 -9.56 7.58
C LEU A 128 -19.70 -8.07 7.24
N LEU A 129 -19.94 -7.67 5.99
CA LEU A 129 -19.99 -6.25 5.62
C LEU A 129 -21.06 -5.49 6.41
N GLY A 130 -22.26 -6.06 6.55
CA GLY A 130 -23.35 -5.48 7.33
C GLY A 130 -23.02 -5.36 8.83
N ASN A 131 -22.47 -6.41 9.44
CA ASN A 131 -22.07 -6.40 10.85
C ASN A 131 -20.96 -5.38 11.15
N ASN A 132 -20.11 -5.09 10.17
CA ASN A 132 -18.99 -4.16 10.30
C ASN A 132 -19.22 -2.86 9.50
N ALA A 133 -20.48 -2.48 9.25
CA ALA A 133 -20.82 -1.35 8.38
C ALA A 133 -20.13 -0.03 8.80
N SER A 134 -19.86 0.16 10.09
CA SER A 134 -19.11 1.33 10.60
C SER A 134 -17.73 1.49 9.97
N ASP A 135 -17.04 0.40 9.63
CA ASP A 135 -15.71 0.42 9.01
C ASP A 135 -15.75 0.92 7.56
N TYR A 136 -16.94 1.00 6.97
CA TYR A 136 -17.17 1.34 5.56
C TYR A 136 -17.97 2.63 5.36
N GLN A 137 -18.34 3.32 6.44
CA GLN A 137 -19.04 4.61 6.37
C GLN A 137 -18.20 5.70 5.69
N ARG A 138 -16.87 5.63 5.86
CA ARG A 138 -15.95 6.55 5.19
C ARG A 138 -15.70 6.07 3.76
N PRO A 139 -15.58 7.01 2.79
CA PRO A 139 -15.08 6.67 1.47
C PRO A 139 -13.73 5.96 1.58
N ALA A 140 -13.49 5.01 0.68
CA ALA A 140 -12.15 4.43 0.54
C ALA A 140 -11.14 5.57 0.29
N LEU A 141 -9.96 5.45 0.87
CA LEU A 141 -8.90 6.42 0.62
C LEU A 141 -8.55 6.39 -0.87
N ALA A 142 -8.54 7.57 -1.48
CA ALA A 142 -8.11 7.69 -2.87
C ALA A 142 -6.63 7.29 -3.00
N PRO A 143 -6.23 6.69 -4.15
CA PRO A 143 -4.83 6.47 -4.45
C PRO A 143 -4.04 7.77 -4.30
N THR A 144 -2.89 7.68 -3.63
CA THR A 144 -1.96 8.79 -3.53
C THR A 144 -1.01 8.78 -4.71
N ASP A 145 -0.71 9.95 -5.26
CA ASP A 145 0.29 10.14 -6.30
C ASP A 145 1.51 10.87 -5.71
N PRO A 146 2.44 10.14 -5.06
CA PRO A 146 3.62 10.75 -4.46
C PRO A 146 4.62 11.24 -5.53
N PRO A 147 5.34 12.35 -5.26
CA PRO A 147 6.26 12.94 -6.23
C PRO A 147 7.41 11.99 -6.59
N ALA A 148 7.79 12.00 -7.86
CA ALA A 148 8.96 11.31 -8.40
C ALA A 148 10.27 12.06 -8.10
N PRO A 149 11.42 11.38 -8.11
CA PRO A 149 12.71 12.06 -8.13
C PRO A 149 12.79 12.99 -9.35
N GLY A 150 13.21 14.24 -9.14
CA GLY A 150 13.31 15.25 -10.19
C GLY A 150 12.04 16.08 -10.45
N ASP A 151 10.92 15.74 -9.82
CA ASP A 151 9.74 16.61 -9.83
C ASP A 151 10.04 17.97 -9.19
N PRO A 152 9.36 19.04 -9.60
CA PRO A 152 9.51 20.35 -8.97
C PRO A 152 9.03 20.32 -7.51
N PRO A 153 9.61 21.18 -6.63
CA PRO A 153 9.17 21.28 -5.25
C PRO A 153 7.67 21.58 -5.14
N LEU A 154 7.01 20.92 -4.19
CA LEU A 154 5.59 21.13 -3.91
C LEU A 154 5.33 22.53 -3.35
N ALA A 155 4.32 23.22 -3.88
CA ALA A 155 3.95 24.58 -3.47
C ALA A 155 3.36 24.68 -2.05
N ASP A 156 2.75 23.60 -1.54
CA ASP A 156 2.25 23.48 -0.16
C ASP A 156 2.65 22.11 0.41
N PRO A 157 3.80 22.03 1.09
CA PRO A 157 4.23 20.80 1.73
C PRO A 157 3.35 20.56 2.96
N ARG A 158 2.24 19.84 2.79
CA ARG A 158 1.51 19.29 3.94
C ARG A 158 2.39 18.25 4.62
N ILE A 159 3.24 18.68 5.54
CA ILE A 159 3.98 17.81 6.46
C ILE A 159 2.90 17.19 7.38
N PRO A 160 2.64 15.89 7.32
CA PRO A 160 1.71 15.26 8.23
C PRO A 160 2.28 15.36 9.65
N ARG A 161 1.49 15.91 10.59
CA ARG A 161 1.90 16.12 11.99
C ARG A 161 2.18 14.84 12.77
N ASN A 162 1.91 13.66 12.22
CA ASN A 162 1.70 12.43 13.00
C ASN A 162 2.74 11.32 12.77
N ILE A 163 3.97 11.64 12.34
CA ILE A 163 5.01 10.60 12.13
C ILE A 163 5.77 10.27 13.45
N VAL A 164 5.48 10.98 14.56
CA VAL A 164 6.23 10.86 15.83
C VAL A 164 5.36 10.56 17.06
N ASP A 165 4.07 10.23 16.87
CA ASP A 165 3.17 9.83 17.98
C ASP A 165 2.86 8.33 17.95
#